data_AF-A0A800M976-F1
#
_entry.id   AF-A0A800M976-F1
#
_cell.length_a   1.000
_cell.length_b   1.000
_cell.length_c   1.000
_cell.angle_alpha   90.00
_cell.angle_beta   90.00
_cell.angle_gamma   90.00
#
_symmetry.space_group_name_H-M   'P 1'
#
loop_
_entity.id
_entity.type
_entity.pdbx_description
1 polymer ?
#
loop_
_entity_poly.entity_id
_entity_poly.type
_entity_poly.pdbx_seq_one_letter_code
_entity_poly.pdbx_strand_id
1 'polypeptide(L)' 'MNLPELQNDEALRQREFPVCADKVYLAHAGVSPVPACVTRAVQEAAAAAGLDDQEEGLGDLLRTTRARAAEM' A
#
# COMPACT_ATOMS: atom_id res chain seq x y z
N MET A 1 -9.02 6.91 14.30
CA MET A 1 -7.81 7.56 14.83
C MET A 1 -7.93 9.05 14.59
N ASN A 2 -7.75 9.85 15.62
CA ASN A 2 -7.57 11.29 15.52
C ASN A 2 -6.18 11.70 16.02
N LEU A 3 -5.80 12.96 15.78
CA LEU A 3 -4.48 13.48 16.15
C LEU A 3 -4.23 13.47 17.68
N PRO A 4 -5.19 13.88 18.55
CA PRO A 4 -5.01 13.81 19.99
C PRO A 4 -4.72 12.41 20.53
N GLU A 5 -5.42 11.37 20.05
CA GLU A 5 -5.17 9.99 20.43
C GLU A 5 -3.73 9.59 20.09
N LEU A 6 -3.31 9.87 18.86
CA LEU A 6 -1.98 9.55 18.38
C LEU A 6 -0.88 10.29 19.19
N GLN A 7 -1.10 11.54 19.58
CA GLN A 7 -0.10 12.29 20.35
C GLN A 7 0.05 11.80 21.80
N ASN A 8 -1.06 11.36 22.41
CA ASN A 8 -1.09 11.00 23.83
C ASN A 8 -0.91 9.50 24.12
N ASP A 9 -1.08 8.63 23.13
CA ASP A 9 -0.92 7.18 23.27
C ASP A 9 0.32 6.70 22.49
N GLU A 10 1.37 6.33 23.23
CA GLU A 10 2.61 5.82 22.64
C GLU A 10 2.44 4.46 21.97
N ALA A 11 1.67 3.56 22.57
CA ALA A 11 1.44 2.24 21.99
C ALA A 11 0.67 2.37 20.66
N LEU A 12 -0.27 3.31 20.59
CA LEU A 12 -0.94 3.68 19.35
C LEU A 12 0.06 4.24 18.33
N ARG A 13 0.95 5.19 18.70
CA ARG A 13 1.96 5.70 17.76
C ARG A 13 2.85 4.61 17.21
N GLN A 14 3.36 3.72 18.04
CA GLN A 14 4.28 2.67 17.61
C GLN A 14 3.57 1.68 16.69
N ARG A 15 2.31 1.35 16.97
CA ARG A 15 1.51 0.48 16.10
C ARG A 15 1.24 1.13 14.74
N GLU A 16 0.87 2.40 14.73
CA GLU A 16 0.42 3.10 13.52
C GLU A 16 1.58 3.68 12.72
N PHE A 17 2.70 3.99 13.37
CA PHE A 17 3.96 4.44 12.79
C PHE A 17 5.10 3.58 13.33
N PRO A 18 5.39 2.42 12.72
CA PRO A 18 6.37 1.45 13.22
C PRO A 18 7.76 2.02 13.47
N VAL A 19 8.16 3.06 12.73
CA VAL A 19 9.45 3.75 12.93
C VAL A 19 9.60 4.32 14.35
N CYS A 20 8.50 4.63 15.03
CA CYS A 20 8.47 5.14 16.39
C CYS A 20 8.73 4.05 17.45
N ALA A 21 8.67 2.77 17.09
CA ALA A 21 9.00 1.67 18.00
C ALA A 21 10.52 1.56 18.26
N ASP A 22 11.33 1.91 17.26
CA ASP A 22 12.78 1.75 17.32
C ASP A 22 13.52 3.05 17.63
N LYS A 23 12.92 4.21 17.35
CA LYS A 23 13.58 5.51 17.49
C LYS A 23 12.61 6.69 17.63
N VAL A 24 13.13 7.78 18.20
CA VAL A 24 12.49 9.10 18.12
C VAL A 24 12.68 9.65 16.71
N TYR A 25 11.62 9.61 15.91
CA TYR A 25 11.64 10.12 14.54
C TYR A 25 11.56 11.65 14.54
N LEU A 26 12.60 12.35 14.04
CA LEU A 26 12.64 13.81 13.98
C LEU A 26 12.76 14.37 12.56
N ALA A 27 12.82 13.52 11.53
CA ALA A 27 13.10 13.92 10.15
C ALA A 27 11.86 14.39 9.34
N HIS A 28 10.81 14.86 10.02
CA HIS A 28 9.50 15.19 9.42
C HIS A 28 9.58 16.23 8.28
N ALA A 29 10.52 17.16 8.34
CA ALA A 29 10.69 18.18 7.30
C ALA A 29 11.30 17.61 6.00
N GLY A 30 12.09 16.53 6.09
CA GLY A 30 12.71 15.89 4.93
C GLY A 30 11.86 14.77 4.36
N VAL A 31 11.28 13.93 5.23
CA VAL A 31 10.46 12.78 4.85
C VAL A 31 9.42 12.54 5.94
N SER A 32 8.17 12.31 5.56
CA SER A 32 7.12 11.91 6.51
C SER A 32 7.25 10.42 6.86
N PRO A 33 7.02 10.02 8.12
CA PRO A 33 7.01 8.60 8.47
C PRO A 33 5.80 7.91 7.80
N VAL A 34 6.01 6.70 7.28
CA VAL A 34 4.95 5.94 6.60
C VAL A 34 4.08 5.24 7.66
N PRO A 35 2.77 5.49 7.69
CA PRO A 35 1.88 4.79 8.60
C PRO A 35 1.61 3.34 8.14
N ALA A 36 1.31 2.46 9.10
CA ALA A 36 1.07 1.03 8.85
C ALA A 36 -0.06 0.78 7.84
N CYS A 37 -1.10 1.60 7.84
CA CYS A 37 -2.20 1.48 6.88
C CYS A 37 -1.76 1.72 5.43
N VAL A 38 -0.80 2.62 5.19
CA VAL A 38 -0.24 2.89 3.86
C VAL A 38 0.64 1.73 3.42
N THR A 39 1.49 1.20 4.31
CA THR A 39 2.29 0.01 4.02
C THR A 39 1.41 -1.17 3.60
N ARG A 40 0.31 -1.41 4.33
CA ARG A 40 -0.66 -2.46 3.98
C ARG A 40 -1.31 -2.22 2.62
N ALA A 41 -1.79 -1.00 2.35
CA ALA A 41 -2.42 -0.68 1.07
C ALA A 41 -1.47 -0.87 -0.12
N VAL A 42 -0.19 -0.51 0.03
CA VAL A 42 0.84 -0.73 -1.00
C VAL A 42 1.09 -2.22 -1.22
N GLN A 43 1.15 -3.02 -0.14
CA GLN A 43 1.29 -4.48 -0.25
C GLN A 43 0.10 -5.12 -0.97
N GLU A 44 -1.12 -4.72 -0.63
CA GLU A 44 -2.35 -5.19 -1.28
C GLU A 44 -2.35 -4.85 -2.78
N ALA A 45 -2.03 -3.60 -3.13
CA ALA A 45 -1.94 -3.16 -4.53
C ALA A 45 -0.86 -3.94 -5.31
N ALA A 46 0.31 -4.16 -4.71
CA ALA A 46 1.37 -4.93 -5.36
C ALA A 46 0.98 -6.41 -5.56
N ALA A 47 0.28 -7.00 -4.59
CA ALA A 47 -0.23 -8.37 -4.70
C ALA A 47 -1.29 -8.49 -5.80
N ALA A 48 -2.23 -7.54 -5.87
CA ALA A 48 -3.24 -7.48 -6.92
C ALA A 48 -2.60 -7.34 -8.31
N ALA A 49 -1.62 -6.45 -8.46
CA ALA A 49 -0.86 -6.29 -9.71
C ALA A 49 -0.09 -7.55 -10.14
N GLY A 50 0.15 -8.51 -9.24
CA GLY A 50 0.71 -9.82 -9.60
C GLY A 50 -0.33 -10.82 -10.15
N LEU A 51 -1.62 -10.52 -10.04
CA LEU A 51 -2.77 -11.36 -10.40
C LEU A 51 -3.63 -10.72 -11.50
N ASP A 52 -2.98 -10.01 -12.41
CA ASP A 52 -3.62 -9.37 -13.57
C ASP A 52 -4.50 -8.15 -13.27
N ASP A 53 -4.34 -7.51 -12.10
CA ASP A 53 -5.04 -6.26 -11.80
C ASP A 53 -4.68 -5.12 -12.77
N GLN A 54 -3.49 -5.16 -13.39
CA GLN A 54 -3.13 -4.23 -14.47
C GLN A 54 -4.02 -4.34 -15.72
N GLU A 55 -4.79 -5.43 -15.84
CA GLU A 55 -5.70 -5.70 -16.95
C GLU A 55 -7.10 -5.14 -16.69
N GLU A 56 -7.34 -4.50 -15.54
CA GLU A 56 -8.62 -3.91 -15.19
C GLU A 56 -9.06 -2.89 -16.26
N GLY A 57 -10.28 -3.05 -16.77
CA GLY A 57 -10.83 -2.25 -17.87
C GLY A 57 -10.46 -2.74 -19.29
N LEU A 58 -9.57 -3.73 -19.44
CA LEU A 58 -9.12 -4.25 -20.74
C LEU A 58 -9.52 -5.71 -21.00
N GLY A 59 -10.32 -6.31 -20.10
CA GLY A 59 -10.60 -7.75 -20.10
C GLY A 59 -11.12 -8.32 -21.42
N ASP A 60 -12.05 -7.64 -22.10
CA ASP A 60 -12.58 -8.12 -23.39
C ASP A 60 -11.52 -8.12 -24.50
N LEU A 61 -10.72 -7.05 -24.58
CA LEU A 61 -9.63 -6.94 -25.55
C LEU A 61 -8.60 -8.03 -25.31
N LEU A 62 -8.16 -8.23 -24.07
CA LEU A 62 -7.13 -9.20 -23.72
C LEU A 62 -7.59 -10.64 -23.95
N ARG A 63 -8.84 -10.97 -23.59
CA ARG A 63 -9.43 -12.29 -23.91
C ARG A 63 -9.47 -12.55 -25.41
N THR A 64 -9.93 -11.58 -26.18
CA THR A 64 -10.05 -11.72 -27.65
C THR A 64 -8.67 -11.90 -28.29
N THR A 65 -7.70 -11.07 -27.90
CA THR A 65 -6.33 -11.16 -28.40
C THR A 65 -5.69 -12.51 -28.06
N ARG A 66 -5.83 -13.00 -26.82
CA ARG A 66 -5.32 -14.30 -26.38
C ARG A 66 -5.93 -15.46 -27.20
N ALA A 67 -7.25 -15.43 -27.43
CA ALA A 67 -7.92 -16.47 -28.22
C ALA A 67 -7.40 -16.53 -29.66
N ARG A 68 -7.23 -15.37 -30.32
CA ARG A 68 -6.66 -15.31 -31.68
C ARG A 68 -5.22 -15.77 -31.75
N ALA A 69 -4.39 -15.42 -30.77
CA ALA A 69 -3.01 -15.85 -30.71
C ALA A 69 -2.88 -17.38 -30.56
N ALA A 70 -3.84 -18.05 -29.93
CA ALA A 70 -3.85 -19.50 -29.77
C ALA A 70 -4.29 -20.27 -31.03
N GLU A 71 -4.86 -19.59 -32.02
CA GLU A 71 -5.26 -20.17 -33.32
C GLU A 71 -4.13 -20.15 -34.37
N MET A 72 -2.99 -19.54 -34.05
CA MET A 72 -1.78 -19.46 -34.89
C MET A 72 -0.81 -20.61 -34.62
#